data_AF-A0A7M3VDJ7-F1
#
_entry.id   AF-A0A7M3VDJ7-F1
#
_cell.length_a   1.000
_cell.length_b   1.000
_cell.length_c   1.000
_cell.angle_alpha   90.00
_cell.angle_beta   90.00
_cell.angle_gamma   90.00
#
_symmetry.space_group_name_H-M   'P 1'
#
loop_
_entity.id
_entity.type
_entity.pdbx_description
1 polymer ?
#
loop_
_entity_poly.entity_id
_entity_poly.type
_entity_poly.pdbx_seq_one_letter_code
_entity_poly.pdbx_strand_id
1 'polypeptide(L)'
;QSPHSPNLYFLLLVPKVVVEYHQLDKVVKESLEVETTSTFNPTQRLQKDSPEKDDSKTGEKLQETMSSMSGATSTRKALKVEVEKGSNVNQGELQSNDFAKKPLKHKNSSGTEVKLDASGEFANDKAWKPLLTTEQIKDNRGMGAT
;
A
#
# COMPACT_ATOMS: atom_id res chain seq x y z
N GLN A 1 23.20 -2.92 -33.09
CA GLN A 1 24.04 -3.78 -33.96
C GLN A 1 24.64 -4.87 -33.08
N SER A 2 24.75 -6.11 -33.58
CA SER A 2 25.35 -7.21 -32.82
C SER A 2 26.84 -6.94 -32.57
N PRO A 3 27.34 -7.13 -31.33
CA PRO A 3 28.73 -6.85 -30.99
C PRO A 3 29.73 -7.82 -31.67
N HIS A 4 29.26 -8.98 -32.14
CA HIS A 4 30.14 -10.05 -32.65
C HIS A 4 29.80 -10.52 -34.06
N SER A 5 28.63 -10.15 -34.61
CA SER A 5 28.21 -10.60 -35.93
C SER A 5 28.13 -9.41 -36.90
N PRO A 6 28.94 -9.40 -37.99
CA PRO A 6 28.79 -8.39 -39.02
C PRO A 6 27.40 -8.50 -39.67
N ASN A 7 26.86 -7.37 -40.11
CA ASN A 7 25.56 -7.23 -40.77
C ASN A 7 24.31 -7.60 -39.94
N LEU A 8 24.44 -7.86 -38.63
CA LEU A 8 23.30 -8.20 -37.76
C LEU A 8 22.80 -6.99 -36.94
N TYR A 9 21.51 -6.68 -37.07
CA TYR A 9 20.83 -5.59 -36.39
C TYR A 9 19.53 -6.08 -35.76
N PHE A 10 19.12 -5.41 -34.68
CA PHE A 10 17.82 -5.58 -34.05
C PHE A 10 17.15 -4.22 -34.04
N LEU A 11 15.96 -4.15 -34.60
CA LEU A 11 15.11 -2.96 -34.57
C LEU A 11 14.12 -3.13 -33.42
N LEU A 12 13.82 -2.02 -32.75
CA LEU A 12 12.73 -1.95 -31.78
C LEU A 12 11.61 -1.13 -32.41
N LEU A 13 10.47 -1.78 -32.63
CA LEU A 13 9.27 -1.20 -33.20
C LEU A 13 8.23 -1.02 -32.09
N VAL A 14 7.61 0.16 -32.04
CA VAL A 14 6.54 0.46 -31.09
C VAL A 14 5.29 0.94 -31.82
N PRO A 15 4.09 0.74 -31.25
CA PRO A 15 2.85 1.26 -31.82
C PRO A 15 2.90 2.78 -31.92
N LYS A 16 2.37 3.37 -33.00
CA LYS A 16 2.30 4.83 -33.18
C LYS A 16 1.59 5.54 -32.02
N VAL A 17 0.60 4.88 -31.42
CA VAL A 17 -0.14 5.39 -30.25
C VAL A 17 0.75 5.65 -29.04
N VAL A 18 1.92 5.00 -28.93
CA VAL A 18 2.89 5.27 -27.86
C VAL A 18 3.50 6.66 -28.02
N VAL A 19 3.75 7.10 -29.26
CA VAL A 19 4.31 8.42 -29.55
C VAL A 19 3.29 9.51 -29.26
N GLU A 20 2.03 9.27 -29.63
CA GLU A 20 0.93 10.24 -29.48
C GLU A 20 0.15 10.08 -28.16
N TYR A 21 0.67 9.33 -27.19
CA TYR A 21 -0.05 8.95 -25.96
C TYR A 21 -0.68 10.15 -25.24
N HIS A 22 0.04 11.26 -25.12
CA HIS A 22 -0.41 12.47 -24.42
C HIS A 22 -1.48 13.28 -25.17
N GLN A 23 -1.77 12.94 -26.44
CA GLN A 23 -2.81 13.58 -27.24
C GLN A 23 -4.13 12.80 -27.23
N LEU A 24 -4.17 11.63 -26.59
CA LEU A 24 -5.39 10.83 -26.46
C LEU A 24 -6.38 11.50 -25.49
N ASP A 25 -7.57 11.85 -25.96
CA ASP A 25 -8.60 12.53 -25.16
C ASP A 25 -9.22 11.62 -24.08
N LYS A 26 -9.47 12.17 -22.88
CA LYS A 26 -10.23 11.62 -21.72
C LYS A 26 -9.87 10.23 -21.18
N VAL A 27 -9.09 9.43 -21.90
CA VAL A 27 -8.64 8.09 -21.51
C VAL A 27 -7.32 8.16 -20.77
N VAL A 28 -6.44 9.07 -21.18
CA VAL A 28 -5.22 9.40 -20.43
C VAL A 28 -5.58 10.47 -19.41
N LYS A 29 -5.78 10.01 -18.16
CA LYS A 29 -6.06 10.88 -17.01
C LYS A 29 -4.81 11.05 -16.16
N GLU A 30 -4.81 12.07 -15.32
CA GLU A 30 -3.84 12.25 -14.25
C GLU A 30 -4.22 11.43 -13.01
N SER A 31 -3.22 11.10 -12.18
CA SER A 31 -3.44 10.36 -10.92
C SER A 31 -3.97 11.24 -9.79
N LEU A 32 -3.72 12.56 -9.87
CA LEU A 32 -4.23 13.54 -8.94
C LEU A 32 -5.53 14.13 -9.47
N GLU A 33 -6.59 14.00 -8.69
CA GLU A 33 -7.87 14.62 -9.03
C GLU A 33 -7.78 16.13 -8.94
N VAL A 34 -8.28 16.80 -9.97
CA VAL A 34 -8.48 18.25 -10.01
C VAL A 34 -9.94 18.54 -9.72
N GLU A 35 -10.23 18.98 -8.50
CA GLU A 35 -11.58 19.36 -8.10
C GLU A 35 -11.93 20.77 -8.59
N THR A 36 -13.10 20.96 -9.19
CA THR A 36 -13.60 22.28 -9.61
C THR A 36 -14.29 23.02 -8.45
N THR A 37 -13.60 23.12 -7.31
CA THR A 37 -14.09 23.85 -6.13
C THR A 37 -13.53 25.27 -6.10
N SER A 38 -14.24 26.19 -5.45
CA SER A 38 -13.87 27.62 -5.41
C SER A 38 -12.75 27.95 -4.42
N THR A 39 -12.25 26.97 -3.64
CA THR A 39 -11.22 27.17 -2.62
C THR A 39 -10.19 26.05 -2.68
N PHE A 40 -8.92 26.40 -2.84
CA PHE A 40 -7.82 25.44 -2.85
C PHE A 40 -7.46 25.01 -1.44
N ASN A 41 -7.60 23.70 -1.15
CA ASN A 41 -7.10 23.09 0.08
C ASN A 41 -6.24 21.85 -0.25
N PRO A 42 -4.90 21.92 -0.09
CA PRO A 42 -4.02 20.81 -0.45
C PRO A 42 -4.19 19.57 0.45
N THR A 43 -4.81 19.70 1.62
CA THR A 43 -5.00 18.61 2.59
C THR A 43 -6.35 17.91 2.46
N GLN A 44 -7.20 18.33 1.51
CA GLN A 44 -8.57 17.83 1.40
C GLN A 44 -8.66 16.32 1.12
N ARG A 45 -7.70 15.77 0.37
CA ARG A 45 -7.61 14.34 0.07
C ARG A 45 -6.69 13.56 1.02
N LEU A 46 -6.07 14.23 2.00
CA LEU A 46 -5.17 13.60 2.96
C LEU A 46 -5.95 13.08 4.17
N GLN A 47 -5.83 11.78 4.45
CA GLN A 47 -6.26 11.20 5.71
C GLN A 47 -5.28 11.62 6.82
N LYS A 48 -5.64 12.65 7.58
CA LYS A 48 -4.74 13.36 8.52
C LYS A 48 -5.00 13.07 9.99
N ASP A 49 -6.13 12.44 10.32
CA ASP A 49 -6.48 12.22 11.72
C ASP A 49 -5.63 11.06 12.29
N SER A 50 -4.92 11.36 13.37
CA SER A 50 -4.07 10.38 14.07
C SER A 50 -4.91 9.26 14.70
N PRO A 51 -4.41 8.02 14.78
CA PRO A 51 -5.09 6.93 15.44
C PRO A 51 -5.27 7.22 16.95
N GLU A 52 -6.24 6.56 17.56
CA GLU A 52 -6.55 6.70 18.98
C GLU A 52 -6.41 5.38 19.73
N LYS A 53 -6.35 5.48 21.07
CA LYS A 53 -6.36 4.31 21.93
C LYS A 53 -7.62 3.48 21.69
N ASP A 54 -7.47 2.18 21.56
CA ASP A 54 -8.60 1.26 21.55
C ASP A 54 -8.85 0.72 22.96
N ASP A 55 -9.81 1.32 23.67
CA ASP A 55 -10.15 0.91 25.03
C ASP A 55 -10.64 -0.55 25.10
N SER A 56 -11.24 -1.07 24.02
CA SER A 56 -11.69 -2.46 23.94
C SER A 56 -10.54 -3.48 23.86
N LYS A 57 -9.35 -3.01 23.47
CA LYS A 57 -8.14 -3.82 23.25
C LYS A 57 -6.99 -3.45 24.18
N THR A 58 -7.29 -2.90 25.35
CA THR A 58 -6.24 -2.53 26.33
C THR A 58 -5.39 -3.74 26.75
N GLY A 59 -5.96 -4.95 26.72
CA GLY A 59 -5.24 -6.21 26.98
C GLY A 59 -4.20 -6.59 25.91
N GLU A 60 -4.23 -5.97 24.73
CA GLU A 60 -3.24 -6.15 23.67
C GLU A 60 -1.99 -5.26 23.87
N LYS A 61 -1.85 -4.53 24.98
CA LYS A 61 -0.59 -3.84 25.27
C LYS A 61 0.54 -4.85 25.54
N LEU A 62 1.73 -4.58 24.99
CA LEU A 62 2.93 -5.36 25.32
C LEU A 62 3.27 -5.24 26.80
N GLN A 63 3.78 -6.33 27.38
CA GLN A 63 4.12 -6.42 28.79
C GLN A 63 5.61 -6.13 29.00
N GLU A 64 5.99 -5.67 30.19
CA GLU A 64 7.40 -5.49 30.55
C GLU A 64 8.10 -6.84 30.76
N THR A 65 9.36 -6.92 30.35
CA THR A 65 10.23 -8.08 30.60
C THR A 65 10.66 -8.13 32.06
N MET A 66 10.72 -9.35 32.61
CA MET A 66 11.41 -9.63 33.88
C MET A 66 12.91 -9.79 33.60
N SER A 67 13.76 -9.00 34.26
CA SER A 67 15.20 -9.01 34.03
C SER A 67 15.86 -10.29 34.57
N SER A 68 16.79 -10.87 33.80
CA SER A 68 17.73 -11.89 34.29
C SER A 68 19.00 -11.22 34.81
N MET A 69 19.50 -11.63 35.97
CA MET A 69 20.57 -10.93 36.69
C MET A 69 21.93 -11.34 36.14
N SER A 70 22.64 -10.42 35.47
CA SER A 70 24.02 -10.60 34.99
C SER A 70 24.71 -9.24 34.84
N GLY A 71 25.40 -8.76 35.87
CA GLY A 71 26.21 -7.53 35.80
C GLY A 71 25.45 -6.22 36.04
N ALA A 72 25.73 -5.19 35.24
CA ALA A 72 25.29 -3.81 35.44
C ALA A 72 23.76 -3.65 35.48
N THR A 73 23.27 -2.75 36.33
CA THR A 73 21.84 -2.52 36.56
C THR A 73 21.36 -1.16 36.08
N SER A 74 20.16 -1.09 35.51
CA SER A 74 19.44 0.15 35.18
C SER A 74 17.97 0.04 35.59
N THR A 75 17.36 1.14 36.04
CA THR A 75 15.93 1.19 36.38
C THR A 75 15.01 1.05 35.16
N ARG A 76 15.53 1.27 33.94
CA ARG A 76 14.74 1.14 32.70
C ARG A 76 14.55 -0.34 32.31
N LYS A 77 13.33 -0.72 31.94
CA LYS A 77 12.97 -2.07 31.48
C LYS A 77 12.63 -2.11 29.99
N ALA A 78 12.72 -3.30 29.40
CA ALA A 78 12.31 -3.59 28.03
C ALA A 78 10.88 -4.15 27.97
N LEU A 79 10.25 -4.11 26.80
CA LEU A 79 8.99 -4.80 26.50
C LEU A 79 9.29 -6.19 25.94
N LYS A 80 8.46 -7.18 26.31
CA LYS A 80 8.52 -8.54 25.75
C LYS A 80 7.61 -8.68 24.53
N VAL A 81 8.04 -9.49 23.58
CA VAL A 81 7.27 -9.89 22.39
C VAL A 81 7.38 -11.41 22.27
N GLU A 82 6.30 -12.11 22.56
CA GLU A 82 6.23 -13.58 22.52
C GLU A 82 5.52 -14.05 21.24
N VAL A 83 6.11 -15.06 20.59
CA VAL A 83 5.54 -15.74 19.42
C VAL A 83 5.75 -17.24 19.58
N GLU A 84 4.67 -17.99 19.69
CA GLU A 84 4.70 -19.44 19.91
C GLU A 84 3.75 -20.15 18.95
N LYS A 85 4.25 -21.21 18.30
CA LYS A 85 3.45 -21.98 17.34
C LYS A 85 2.30 -22.74 17.98
N GLY A 86 2.47 -23.24 19.21
CA GLY A 86 1.49 -24.11 19.86
C GLY A 86 1.35 -25.48 19.19
N SER A 87 1.08 -26.52 19.98
CA SER A 87 0.78 -27.86 19.46
C SER A 87 -0.72 -28.16 19.33
N ASN A 88 -1.57 -27.36 19.99
CA ASN A 88 -3.02 -27.54 20.07
C ASN A 88 -3.81 -26.36 19.47
N VAL A 89 -3.27 -25.69 18.44
CA VAL A 89 -3.96 -24.60 17.73
C VAL A 89 -4.39 -25.05 16.34
N ASN A 90 -5.40 -24.40 15.76
CA ASN A 90 -5.85 -24.73 14.41
C ASN A 90 -4.73 -24.47 13.38
N GLN A 91 -4.82 -25.14 12.24
CA GLN A 91 -3.87 -24.91 11.15
C GLN A 91 -3.93 -23.45 10.68
N GLY A 92 -2.81 -22.73 10.84
CA GLY A 92 -2.69 -21.31 10.52
C GLY A 92 -2.74 -20.36 11.73
N GLU A 93 -2.98 -20.88 12.93
CA GLU A 93 -2.97 -20.11 14.17
C GLU A 93 -1.64 -20.25 14.94
N LEU A 94 -1.41 -19.34 15.89
CA LEU A 94 -0.29 -19.34 16.81
C LEU A 94 -0.85 -19.31 18.24
N GLN A 95 -0.22 -20.06 19.15
CA GLN A 95 -0.54 -20.01 20.58
C GLN A 95 -0.30 -18.62 21.17
N SER A 96 0.73 -17.92 20.71
CA SER A 96 0.96 -16.52 21.00
C SER A 96 1.53 -15.79 19.78
N ASN A 97 1.13 -14.53 19.58
CA ASN A 97 1.62 -13.68 18.50
C ASN A 97 1.54 -12.20 18.88
N ASP A 98 2.52 -11.75 19.67
CA ASP A 98 2.55 -10.39 20.18
C ASP A 98 2.80 -9.33 19.09
N PHE A 99 3.30 -9.71 17.91
CA PHE A 99 3.39 -8.79 16.77
C PHE A 99 2.03 -8.43 16.18
N ALA A 100 1.00 -9.27 16.35
CA ALA A 100 -0.34 -8.99 15.88
C ALA A 100 -1.16 -8.10 16.84
N LYS A 101 -0.68 -7.89 18.07
CA LYS A 101 -1.33 -7.02 19.05
C LYS A 101 -1.43 -5.59 18.52
N LYS A 102 -2.64 -5.05 18.51
CA LYS A 102 -2.98 -3.72 18.00
C LYS A 102 -3.89 -2.99 19.00
N PRO A 103 -3.33 -2.39 20.08
CA PRO A 103 -4.09 -1.68 21.10
C PRO A 103 -4.53 -0.25 20.68
N LEU A 104 -4.45 0.07 19.39
CA LEU A 104 -4.80 1.35 18.78
C LEU A 104 -5.76 1.11 17.61
N LYS A 105 -6.66 2.06 17.35
CA LYS A 105 -7.62 2.01 16.24
C LYS A 105 -7.61 3.28 15.42
N HIS A 106 -8.19 3.21 14.23
CA HIS A 106 -8.40 4.40 13.40
C HIS A 106 -9.30 5.40 14.12
N LYS A 107 -9.07 6.69 13.88
CA LYS A 107 -9.96 7.73 14.38
C LYS A 107 -11.34 7.55 13.77
N ASN A 108 -12.40 7.62 14.58
CA ASN A 108 -13.75 7.77 14.07
C ASN A 108 -14.10 9.26 14.06
N SER A 109 -14.23 9.82 12.85
CA SER A 109 -14.59 11.21 12.61
C SER A 109 -15.97 11.24 11.97
N SER A 110 -16.98 11.64 12.75
CA SER A 110 -18.39 11.76 12.31
C SER A 110 -19.01 10.46 11.77
N GLY A 111 -18.70 9.32 12.38
CA GLY A 111 -19.28 8.02 12.01
C GLY A 111 -18.49 7.25 10.95
N THR A 112 -17.43 7.84 10.41
CA THR A 112 -16.55 7.22 9.41
C THR A 112 -15.14 7.06 9.98
N GLU A 113 -14.54 5.89 9.77
CA GLU A 113 -13.13 5.67 10.13
C GLU A 113 -12.21 6.43 9.18
N VAL A 114 -11.26 7.19 9.75
CA VAL A 114 -10.20 7.85 8.99
C VAL A 114 -9.09 6.84 8.73
N LYS A 115 -9.17 6.24 7.55
CA LYS A 115 -8.26 5.22 7.05
C LYS A 115 -8.16 5.34 5.54
N LEU A 116 -7.15 4.68 4.96
CA LEU A 116 -7.00 4.57 3.52
C LEU A 116 -8.00 3.55 2.99
N ASP A 117 -8.95 4.00 2.17
CA ASP A 117 -9.94 3.16 1.51
C ASP A 117 -10.10 3.56 0.05
N ALA A 118 -9.59 2.71 -0.84
CA ALA A 118 -9.62 2.96 -2.27
C ALA A 118 -11.03 3.00 -2.85
N SER A 119 -12.00 2.33 -2.22
CA SER A 119 -13.39 2.31 -2.68
C SER A 119 -14.12 3.63 -2.43
N GLY A 120 -13.69 4.40 -1.42
CA GLY A 120 -14.19 5.75 -1.14
C GLY A 120 -13.35 6.82 -1.81
N GLU A 121 -12.04 6.85 -1.53
CA GLU A 121 -11.14 7.92 -1.96
C GLU A 121 -11.04 8.04 -3.48
N PHE A 122 -11.06 6.94 -4.21
CA PHE A 122 -10.93 6.88 -5.67
C PHE A 122 -12.21 6.41 -6.36
N ALA A 123 -13.38 6.63 -5.76
CA ALA A 123 -14.65 6.15 -6.29
C ALA A 123 -14.97 6.69 -7.70
N ASN A 124 -15.78 5.92 -8.44
CA ASN A 124 -16.28 6.25 -9.78
C ASN A 124 -15.16 6.39 -10.84
N ASP A 125 -15.22 7.44 -11.66
CA ASP A 125 -14.31 7.71 -12.77
C ASP A 125 -13.03 8.46 -12.34
N LYS A 126 -12.85 8.66 -11.03
CA LYS A 126 -11.71 9.34 -10.40
C LYS A 126 -10.51 8.43 -10.17
N ALA A 127 -10.71 7.11 -10.15
CA ALA A 127 -9.60 6.17 -10.12
C ALA A 127 -8.84 6.19 -11.45
N TRP A 128 -7.57 6.57 -11.39
CA TRP A 128 -6.66 6.39 -12.50
C TRP A 128 -6.47 4.90 -12.80
N LYS A 129 -6.55 4.52 -14.07
CA LYS A 129 -6.31 3.17 -14.56
C LYS A 129 -5.40 3.24 -15.78
N PRO A 130 -4.56 2.21 -16.02
CA PRO A 130 -3.73 2.15 -17.22
C PRO A 130 -4.61 2.09 -18.48
N LEU A 131 -4.09 2.63 -19.59
CA LEU A 131 -4.76 2.61 -20.89
C LEU A 131 -5.10 1.18 -21.35
N LEU A 132 -4.19 0.25 -21.11
CA LEU A 132 -4.36 -1.18 -21.38
C LEU A 132 -3.88 -2.00 -20.19
N THR A 133 -4.56 -3.11 -19.93
CA THR A 133 -4.07 -4.15 -19.02
C THR A 133 -2.97 -4.97 -19.67
N THR A 134 -2.23 -5.72 -18.85
CA THR A 134 -1.21 -6.66 -19.32
C THR A 134 -1.75 -7.64 -20.36
N GLU A 135 -2.95 -8.20 -20.13
CA GLU A 135 -3.54 -9.16 -21.06
C GLU A 135 -4.00 -8.52 -22.36
N GLN A 136 -4.50 -7.28 -22.31
CA GLN A 136 -4.84 -6.54 -23.53
C GLN A 136 -3.61 -6.28 -24.41
N ILE A 137 -2.43 -6.01 -23.83
CA ILE A 137 -1.18 -5.84 -24.58
C ILE A 137 -0.73 -7.18 -25.17
N LYS A 138 -0.83 -8.26 -24.40
CA LYS A 138 -0.44 -9.60 -24.82
C LYS A 138 -1.29 -10.11 -25.99
N ASP A 139 -2.61 -9.97 -25.88
CA ASP A 139 -3.56 -10.50 -26.86
C ASP A 139 -3.58 -9.65 -28.14
N ASN A 140 -3.26 -8.35 -28.04
CA ASN A 140 -3.18 -7.46 -29.19
C ASN A 140 -1.72 -7.19 -29.57
N ARG A 141 -1.15 -8.06 -30.42
CA ARG A 141 0.25 -7.96 -30.89
C ARG A 141 0.62 -6.61 -31.53
N GLY A 142 -0.36 -5.83 -32.01
CA GLY A 142 -0.16 -4.47 -32.53
C GLY A 142 -0.05 -3.37 -31.48
N MET A 143 -0.23 -3.69 -30.19
CA MET A 143 -0.19 -2.75 -29.06
C MET A 143 1.06 -2.94 -28.18
N GLY A 144 1.87 -3.97 -28.45
CA GLY A 144 3.16 -4.20 -27.80
C GLY A 144 4.35 -3.75 -28.65
N ALA A 145 5.54 -3.71 -28.05
CA ALA A 145 6.79 -3.51 -28.78
C ALA A 145 7.25 -4.83 -29.44
N THR A 146 8.01 -4.75 -30.54
CA THR A 146 8.58 -5.91 -31.26
C THR A 146 9.99 -5.62 -31.72
#